data_AF-A0A7K6J061-F1
#
_entry.id   AF-A0A7K6J061-F1
#
_cell.length_a   1.000
_cell.length_b   1.000
_cell.length_c   1.000
_cell.angle_alpha   90.00
_cell.angle_beta   90.00
_cell.angle_gamma   90.00
#
_symmetry.space_group_name_H-M   'P 1'
#
loop_
_entity.id
_entity.type
_entity.pdbx_description
1 polymer ?
#
loop_
_entity_poly.entity_id
_entity_poly.type
_entity_poly.pdbx_seq_one_letter_code
_entity_poly.pdbx_strand_id
1 'polypeptide(L)'
;LPRPDSAVPGDVLVLTKPLGTHMAVTAHQWLDIPERWNKIKLVVTREEVELAYQEAVSSMATLNRTAAGLMRAFGAHAATDVTGFGVLGHARALAAQQRLDVAFVIHNLPVIA
;
A
#
# COMPACT_ATOMS: atom_id res chain seq x y z
N LEU A 1 8.10 -17.89 5.41
CA LEU A 1 8.57 -16.49 5.30
C LEU A 1 9.62 -16.27 6.40
N PRO A 2 10.61 -15.38 6.23
CA PRO A 2 11.47 -14.99 7.33
C PRO A 2 10.62 -14.51 8.52
N ARG A 3 11.12 -14.69 9.75
CA ARG A 3 10.42 -14.16 10.93
C ARG A 3 10.42 -12.63 10.80
N PRO A 4 9.29 -11.95 11.05
CA PRO A 4 9.17 -10.52 10.78
C PRO A 4 9.76 -9.66 11.93
N ASP A 5 10.94 -10.02 12.42
CA ASP A 5 11.52 -9.45 13.65
C ASP A 5 13.04 -9.19 13.58
N SER A 6 13.63 -9.28 12.39
CA SER A 6 15.09 -9.28 12.18
C SER A 6 15.63 -8.04 11.44
N ALA A 7 14.88 -6.94 11.36
CA ALA A 7 15.34 -5.69 10.73
C ALA A 7 16.51 -5.05 11.49
N VAL A 8 17.42 -4.41 10.76
CA VAL A 8 18.62 -3.76 11.28
C VAL A 8 18.71 -2.29 10.84
N PRO A 9 19.37 -1.40 11.61
CA PRO A 9 19.67 -0.06 11.14
C PRO A 9 20.44 -0.07 9.82
N GLY A 10 19.99 0.74 8.86
CA GLY A 10 20.54 0.77 7.50
C GLY A 10 19.74 -0.04 6.47
N ASP A 11 18.77 -0.85 6.92
CA ASP A 11 17.80 -1.47 6.01
C ASP A 11 16.95 -0.43 5.26
N VAL A 12 16.49 -0.83 4.08
CA VAL A 12 15.59 -0.03 3.24
C VAL A 12 14.19 -0.62 3.23
N LEU A 13 13.18 0.24 3.13
CA LEU A 13 11.78 -0.15 3.03
C LEU A 13 11.36 -0.24 1.57
N VAL A 14 10.79 -1.37 1.17
CA VAL A 14 10.27 -1.59 -0.19
C VAL A 14 8.78 -1.89 -0.11
N LEU A 15 7.97 -1.10 -0.83
CA LEU A 15 6.55 -1.33 -0.98
C LEU A 15 6.26 -1.93 -2.37
N THR A 16 5.54 -3.04 -2.42
CA THR A 16 5.36 -3.84 -3.65
C THR A 16 4.13 -3.47 -4.46
N LYS A 17 3.23 -2.66 -3.89
CA LYS A 17 1.98 -2.22 -4.52
C LYS A 17 1.69 -0.76 -4.17
N PRO A 18 1.08 0.01 -5.07
CA PRO A 18 0.71 1.40 -4.78
C PRO A 18 -0.38 1.49 -3.71
N LEU A 19 -0.42 2.61 -3.02
CA LEU A 19 -1.45 2.99 -2.05
C LEU A 19 -2.63 3.68 -2.76
N GLY A 20 -3.72 3.91 -2.03
CA GLY A 20 -4.87 4.68 -2.53
C GLY A 20 -6.04 3.84 -3.05
N THR A 21 -5.98 2.51 -2.97
CA THR A 21 -7.06 1.62 -3.43
C THR A 21 -8.42 1.96 -2.83
N HIS A 22 -8.48 2.30 -1.54
CA HIS A 22 -9.73 2.71 -0.90
C HIS A 22 -10.31 4.00 -1.51
N MET A 23 -9.47 4.97 -1.85
CA MET A 23 -9.91 6.22 -2.48
C MET A 23 -10.39 5.99 -3.91
N ALA A 24 -9.67 5.17 -4.70
CA ALA A 24 -10.11 4.80 -6.04
C ALA A 24 -11.48 4.11 -6.05
N VAL A 25 -11.68 3.11 -5.18
CA VAL A 25 -12.98 2.42 -5.04
C VAL A 25 -14.08 3.37 -4.58
N THR A 26 -13.78 4.24 -3.61
CA THR A 26 -14.75 5.21 -3.09
C THR A 26 -15.15 6.24 -4.15
N ALA A 27 -14.18 6.77 -4.89
CA ALA A 27 -14.42 7.74 -5.97
C ALA A 27 -15.28 7.14 -7.08
N HIS A 28 -15.01 5.88 -7.45
CA HIS A 28 -15.83 5.16 -8.43
C HIS A 28 -17.28 4.99 -7.94
N GLN A 29 -17.50 4.61 -6.67
CA GLN A 29 -18.86 4.55 -6.10
C GLN A 29 -19.58 5.91 -6.10
N TRP A 30 -18.83 7.01 -6.01
CA TRP A 30 -19.41 8.35 -5.99
C TRP A 30 -19.90 8.80 -7.35
N LEU A 31 -19.47 8.17 -8.46
CA LEU A 31 -19.95 8.49 -9.82
C LEU A 31 -21.48 8.35 -9.96
N ASP A 32 -22.07 7.44 -9.19
CA ASP A 32 -23.51 7.15 -9.15
C ASP A 32 -24.27 7.94 -8.07
N ILE A 33 -23.56 8.77 -7.28
CA ILE A 33 -24.13 9.56 -6.19
C ILE A 33 -23.90 11.05 -6.51
N PRO A 34 -24.85 11.75 -7.15
CA PRO A 34 -24.65 13.11 -7.66
C PRO A 34 -24.11 14.10 -6.60
N GLU A 35 -24.62 14.02 -5.38
CA GLU A 35 -24.21 14.85 -4.24
C GLU A 35 -22.74 14.65 -3.85
N ARG A 36 -22.22 13.43 -3.99
CA ARG A 36 -20.82 13.10 -3.70
C ARG A 36 -19.92 13.38 -4.89
N TRP A 37 -20.35 13.05 -6.11
CA TRP A 37 -19.62 13.39 -7.34
C TRP A 37 -19.37 14.89 -7.46
N ASN A 38 -20.37 15.71 -7.13
CA ASN A 38 -20.27 17.16 -7.16
C ASN A 38 -19.15 17.73 -6.27
N LYS A 39 -18.69 16.99 -5.25
CA LYS A 39 -17.58 17.40 -4.38
C LYS A 39 -16.20 17.21 -5.02
N ILE A 40 -16.05 16.28 -5.96
CA ILE A 40 -14.75 15.88 -6.51
C ILE A 40 -14.62 16.13 -8.02
N LYS A 41 -15.73 16.39 -8.73
CA LYS A 41 -15.77 16.59 -10.19
C LYS A 41 -14.91 17.74 -10.73
N LEU A 42 -14.44 18.64 -9.86
CA LEU A 42 -13.54 19.76 -10.23
C LEU A 42 -12.06 19.37 -10.11
N VAL A 43 -11.76 18.26 -9.46
CA VAL A 43 -10.39 17.78 -9.19
C VAL A 43 -10.06 16.57 -10.05
N VAL A 44 -11.06 15.73 -10.36
CA VAL A 44 -10.89 14.51 -11.16
C VAL A 44 -12.01 14.37 -12.19
N THR A 45 -11.66 13.80 -13.33
CA THR A 45 -12.58 13.42 -14.40
C THR A 45 -13.16 12.02 -14.16
N ARG A 46 -14.26 11.69 -14.85
CA ARG A 46 -14.84 10.34 -14.78
C ARG A 46 -13.89 9.28 -15.32
N GLU A 47 -13.10 9.62 -16.34
CA GLU A 47 -12.12 8.72 -16.96
C GLU A 47 -10.97 8.40 -16.01
N GLU A 48 -10.41 9.40 -15.34
CA GLU A 48 -9.36 9.20 -14.32
C GLU A 48 -9.85 8.32 -13.17
N VAL A 49 -11.10 8.52 -12.72
CA VAL A 49 -11.70 7.68 -11.67
C VAL A 49 -11.86 6.22 -12.12
N GLU A 50 -12.26 5.98 -13.37
CA GLU A 50 -12.36 4.64 -13.92
C GLU A 50 -10.98 3.97 -14.02
N LEU A 51 -9.99 4.69 -14.54
CA LEU A 51 -8.61 4.19 -14.64
C LEU A 51 -8.04 3.82 -13.27
N ALA A 52 -8.18 4.71 -12.28
CA ALA A 52 -7.73 4.45 -10.92
C ALA A 52 -8.46 3.26 -10.27
N TYR A 53 -9.75 3.09 -10.55
CA TYR A 53 -10.53 1.95 -10.08
C TYR A 53 -10.01 0.62 -10.66
N GLN A 54 -9.76 0.56 -11.98
CA GLN A 54 -9.22 -0.62 -12.62
C GLN A 54 -7.81 -0.96 -12.10
N GLU A 55 -6.96 0.04 -11.90
CA GLU A 55 -5.64 -0.15 -11.30
C GLU A 55 -5.74 -0.68 -9.86
N ALA A 56 -6.65 -0.12 -9.06
CA ALA A 56 -6.90 -0.59 -7.70
C ALA A 56 -7.36 -2.05 -7.66
N VAL A 57 -8.31 -2.42 -8.52
CA VAL A 57 -8.82 -3.80 -8.63
C VAL A 57 -7.70 -4.75 -9.04
N SER A 58 -6.92 -4.40 -10.06
CA SER A 58 -5.78 -5.20 -10.55
C SER A 58 -4.70 -5.38 -9.46
N SER A 59 -4.34 -4.30 -8.77
CA SER A 59 -3.39 -4.31 -7.66
C SER A 59 -3.87 -5.20 -6.51
N MET A 60 -5.15 -5.10 -6.12
CA MET A 60 -5.72 -5.93 -5.06
C MET A 60 -5.83 -7.41 -5.44
N ALA A 61 -6.21 -7.72 -6.69
CA ALA A 61 -6.34 -9.09 -7.19
C ALA A 61 -4.99 -9.81 -7.36
N THR A 62 -3.91 -9.06 -7.58
CA THR A 62 -2.56 -9.63 -7.75
C THR A 62 -2.06 -10.28 -6.46
N LEU A 63 -1.67 -11.55 -6.51
CA LEU A 63 -1.16 -12.26 -5.33
C LEU A 63 0.26 -11.80 -4.93
N ASN A 64 0.53 -11.72 -3.62
CA ASN A 64 1.88 -11.46 -3.08
C ASN A 64 2.82 -12.68 -3.18
N ARG A 65 2.49 -13.71 -3.98
CA ARG A 65 3.26 -14.95 -4.10
C ARG A 65 4.67 -14.69 -4.64
N THR A 66 4.79 -13.86 -5.67
CA THR A 66 6.09 -13.50 -6.27
C THR A 66 6.92 -12.69 -5.29
N ALA A 67 6.34 -11.69 -4.63
CA ALA A 67 7.00 -10.93 -3.58
C ALA A 67 7.52 -11.85 -2.46
N ALA A 68 6.72 -12.83 -2.02
CA ALA A 68 7.14 -13.82 -1.03
C ALA A 68 8.29 -14.71 -1.47
N GLY A 69 8.41 -15.01 -2.76
CA GLY A 69 9.55 -15.71 -3.34
C GLY A 69 10.81 -14.86 -3.32
N LEU A 70 10.71 -13.61 -3.80
CA LEU A 70 11.82 -12.67 -3.89
C LEU A 70 12.36 -12.28 -2.51
N MET A 71 11.49 -12.13 -1.50
CA MET A 71 11.91 -11.88 -0.12
C MET A 71 12.88 -12.94 0.40
N ARG A 72 12.70 -14.22 0.01
CA ARG A 72 13.64 -15.28 0.40
C ARG A 72 14.92 -15.24 -0.44
N ALA A 73 14.79 -15.01 -1.75
CA ALA A 73 15.92 -15.00 -2.67
C ALA A 73 16.92 -13.87 -2.36
N PHE A 74 16.43 -12.71 -1.90
CA PHE A 74 17.25 -11.53 -1.58
C PHE A 74 17.49 -11.32 -0.09
N GLY A 75 17.10 -12.27 0.77
CA GLY A 75 17.41 -12.19 2.20
C GLY A 75 16.68 -11.07 2.97
N ALA A 76 15.39 -10.83 2.69
CA ALA A 76 14.60 -9.84 3.41
C ALA A 76 14.55 -10.12 4.91
N HIS A 77 14.80 -9.08 5.72
CA HIS A 77 14.90 -9.18 7.17
C HIS A 77 13.54 -9.21 7.89
N ALA A 78 12.56 -8.47 7.37
CA ALA A 78 11.22 -8.41 7.92
C ALA A 78 10.22 -8.02 6.82
N ALA A 79 8.94 -8.36 7.01
CA ALA A 79 7.88 -7.99 6.08
C ALA A 79 6.52 -7.96 6.78
N THR A 80 5.65 -7.07 6.29
CA THR A 80 4.23 -6.98 6.65
C THR A 80 3.44 -6.65 5.40
N ASP A 81 2.21 -7.11 5.31
CA ASP A 81 1.26 -6.66 4.29
C ASP A 81 0.52 -5.40 4.76
N VAL A 82 0.20 -4.51 3.83
CA VAL A 82 -0.54 -3.27 4.13
C VAL A 82 -2.01 -3.49 3.81
N THR A 83 -2.87 -3.39 4.82
CA THR A 83 -4.33 -3.57 4.71
C THR A 83 -5.08 -2.39 5.34
N GLY A 84 -6.16 -2.64 6.09
CA GLY A 84 -7.11 -1.63 6.56
C GLY A 84 -6.56 -0.58 7.52
N PHE A 85 -5.42 -0.84 8.17
CA PHE A 85 -4.77 0.14 9.04
C PHE A 85 -3.88 1.14 8.29
N GLY A 86 -3.73 0.97 6.97
CA GLY A 86 -2.88 1.80 6.13
C GLY A 86 -1.38 1.59 6.39
N VAL A 87 -0.56 2.20 5.52
CA VAL A 87 0.89 1.99 5.50
C VAL A 87 1.57 2.34 6.84
N LEU A 88 1.14 3.44 7.47
CA LEU A 88 1.74 3.90 8.73
C LEU A 88 1.41 2.96 9.90
N GLY A 89 0.16 2.46 9.97
CA GLY A 89 -0.25 1.52 11.01
C GLY A 89 0.53 0.21 10.93
N HIS A 90 0.66 -0.35 9.73
CA HIS A 90 1.43 -1.57 9.50
C HIS A 90 2.94 -1.37 9.71
N ALA A 91 3.51 -0.25 9.25
CA ALA A 91 4.92 0.06 9.47
C ALA A 91 5.24 0.20 10.96
N ARG A 92 4.38 0.86 11.74
CA ARG A 92 4.54 0.99 13.20
C ARG A 92 4.43 -0.36 13.90
N ALA A 93 3.47 -1.21 13.51
CA ALA A 93 3.32 -2.55 14.07
C ALA A 93 4.55 -3.42 13.78
N LEU A 94 5.07 -3.34 12.55
CA LEU A 94 6.29 -4.06 12.17
C LEU A 94 7.50 -3.54 12.96
N ALA A 95 7.69 -2.23 13.07
CA ALA A 95 8.78 -1.64 13.86
C ALA A 95 8.75 -2.11 15.33
N ALA A 96 7.56 -2.13 15.94
CA ALA A 96 7.38 -2.59 17.32
C ALA A 96 7.65 -4.08 17.54
N GLN A 97 7.68 -4.89 16.47
CA GLN A 97 7.96 -6.32 16.52
C GLN A 97 9.47 -6.64 16.39
N GLN A 98 10.31 -5.65 16.07
CA GLN A 98 11.73 -5.89 15.85
C GLN A 98 12.47 -6.17 17.16
N ARG A 99 13.49 -7.04 17.10
CA ARG A 99 14.33 -7.38 18.26
C ARG A 99 15.36 -6.31 18.58
N LEU A 100 15.82 -5.60 17.56
CA LEU A 100 16.72 -4.47 17.69
C LEU A 100 15.91 -3.19 17.82
N ASP A 101 16.49 -2.19 18.47
CA ASP A 101 15.92 -0.85 18.53
C ASP A 101 16.05 -0.18 17.15
N VAL A 102 14.97 -0.18 16.38
CA VAL A 102 14.91 0.38 15.03
C VAL A 102 13.68 1.25 14.85
N ALA A 103 13.84 2.30 14.04
CA ALA A 103 12.76 3.17 13.62
C ALA A 103 12.67 3.19 12.08
N PHE A 104 11.45 3.17 11.56
CA PHE A 104 11.18 3.18 10.13
C PHE A 104 10.85 4.59 9.66
N VAL A 105 11.57 5.08 8.65
CA VAL A 105 11.35 6.37 8.02
C VAL A 105 10.92 6.14 6.57
N ILE A 106 9.70 6.57 6.23
CA ILE A 106 9.15 6.45 4.88
C ILE A 106 9.34 7.79 4.17
N HIS A 107 10.11 7.78 3.08
CA HIS A 107 10.50 9.00 2.36
C HIS A 107 9.59 9.30 1.17
N ASN A 108 8.96 8.28 0.59
CA ASN A 108 8.08 8.39 -0.55
C ASN A 108 6.98 7.34 -0.46
N LEU A 109 5.87 7.62 -1.13
CA LEU A 109 4.70 6.76 -1.16
C LEU A 109 4.26 6.61 -2.63
N PRO A 110 4.33 5.41 -3.21
CA PRO A 110 3.67 5.16 -4.48
C PRO A 110 2.16 5.18 -4.26
N VAL A 111 1.45 5.98 -5.05
CA VAL A 111 -0.01 6.15 -4.98
C VAL A 111 -0.56 5.90 -6.39
N ILE A 112 -1.73 5.27 -6.48
CA ILE A 112 -2.47 5.13 -7.74
C ILE A 112 -2.70 6.53 -8.33
N ALA A 113 -2.39 6.67 -9.62
CA ALA A 113 -2.47 7.93 -10.36
C ALA A 113 -3.88 8.21 -10.89
#